data_AF-A0A1V3SW06-F1
#
_entry.id   AF-A0A1V3SW06-F1
#
_cell.length_a   1.000
_cell.length_b   1.000
_cell.length_c   1.000
_cell.angle_alpha   90.00
_cell.angle_beta   90.00
_cell.angle_gamma   90.00
#
_symmetry.space_group_name_H-M   'P 1'
#
loop_
_entity.id
_entity.type
_entity.pdbx_description
1 polymer ?
#
loop_
_entity_poly.entity_id
_entity_poly.type
_entity_poly.pdbx_seq_one_letter_code
_entity_poly.pdbx_strand_id
1 'polypeptide(L)'
;MKRLVPYLVTGFLLASSPQLYAPDGTYLGNLNANPYDPNSVSNPYGKYGSPFSPYSIHNPYGKYGSPYSPDSANNPYTTGGPRIVVPRGSGGTGFSSPVER
;
A
#
# COMPACT_ATOMS: atom_id res chain seq x y z
N MET A 1 30.70 31.13 -29.65
CA MET A 1 29.43 31.50 -28.98
C MET A 1 28.90 30.24 -28.30
N LYS A 2 29.00 30.11 -26.97
CA LYS A 2 28.58 28.90 -26.23
C LYS A 2 27.21 29.17 -25.59
N ARG A 3 26.17 28.50 -26.06
CA ARG A 3 24.83 28.56 -25.45
C ARG A 3 24.75 27.49 -24.37
N LEU A 4 24.64 27.92 -23.12
CA LEU A 4 24.45 27.05 -21.96
C LEU A 4 22.97 26.68 -21.91
N VAL A 5 22.66 25.39 -21.98
CA VAL A 5 21.28 24.87 -21.85
C VAL A 5 21.11 24.40 -20.41
N PRO A 6 20.20 24.96 -19.61
CA PRO A 6 19.98 24.46 -18.26
C PRO A 6 19.21 23.14 -18.33
N TYR A 7 19.85 22.05 -17.90
CA TYR A 7 19.14 20.80 -17.61
C TYR A 7 18.44 20.97 -16.26
N LEU A 8 17.11 21.13 -16.29
CA LEU A 8 16.30 21.04 -15.10
C LEU A 8 16.23 19.56 -14.70
N VAL A 9 17.01 19.17 -13.69
CA VAL A 9 16.87 17.85 -13.06
C VAL A 9 15.70 17.93 -12.08
N THR A 10 14.51 17.55 -12.53
CA THR A 10 13.36 17.31 -11.66
C THR A 10 13.62 16.02 -10.87
N GLY A 11 14.05 16.15 -9.62
CA GLY A 11 14.13 15.02 -8.70
C GLY A 11 12.74 14.44 -8.45
N PHE A 12 12.48 13.24 -8.95
CA PHE A 12 11.27 12.49 -8.62
C PHE A 12 11.44 11.93 -7.20
N LEU A 13 10.69 12.44 -6.23
CA LEU A 13 10.63 11.85 -4.91
C LEU A 13 9.94 10.48 -5.04
N LEU A 14 10.71 9.40 -4.94
CA LEU A 14 10.18 8.03 -4.85
C LEU A 14 9.54 7.83 -3.47
N ALA A 15 8.39 8.47 -3.24
CA ALA A 15 7.58 8.15 -2.08
C ALA A 15 7.12 6.70 -2.21
N SER A 16 7.56 5.84 -1.29
CA SER A 16 7.08 4.47 -1.20
C SER A 16 5.58 4.48 -0.93
N SER A 17 4.80 3.70 -1.70
CA SER A 17 3.35 3.65 -1.54
C SER A 17 2.96 2.99 -0.21
N PRO A 18 1.81 3.37 0.39
CA PRO A 18 1.30 2.69 1.58
C PRO A 18 1.14 1.19 1.33
N GLN A 19 1.37 0.39 2.36
CA GLN A 19 1.33 -1.07 2.31
C GLN A 19 0.17 -1.59 3.14
N LEU A 20 -0.41 -2.70 2.71
CA LEU A 20 -1.50 -3.36 3.41
C LEU A 20 -0.99 -4.62 4.12
N TYR A 21 -1.35 -4.79 5.38
CA TYR A 21 -0.95 -5.94 6.20
C TYR A 21 -2.16 -6.54 6.91
N ALA A 22 -2.28 -7.86 6.87
CA ALA A 22 -3.26 -8.61 7.65
C ALA A 22 -2.97 -8.52 9.16
N PRO A 23 -3.94 -8.83 10.02
CA PRO A 23 -3.75 -8.86 11.48
C PRO A 23 -2.60 -9.76 11.93
N ASP A 24 -2.43 -10.91 11.26
CA ASP A 24 -1.35 -11.87 11.50
C ASP A 24 0.03 -11.42 10.97
N GLY A 25 0.11 -10.22 10.37
CA GLY A 25 1.34 -9.67 9.80
C GLY A 25 1.60 -10.06 8.36
N THR A 26 0.70 -10.82 7.70
CA THR A 26 0.84 -11.14 6.28
C THR A 26 0.83 -9.87 5.43
N TYR A 27 1.81 -9.72 4.55
CA TYR A 27 1.83 -8.64 3.55
C TYR A 27 0.80 -8.91 2.44
N LEU A 28 -0.04 -7.91 2.15
CA LEU A 28 -1.17 -8.00 1.22
C LEU A 28 -1.07 -7.03 0.04
N GLY A 29 0.10 -6.40 -0.14
CA GLY A 29 0.38 -5.55 -1.31
C GLY A 29 0.52 -4.07 -1.00
N ASN A 30 0.90 -3.33 -2.02
CA ASN A 30 1.00 -1.88 -2.03
C ASN A 30 -0.34 -1.28 -2.46
N LEU A 31 -0.85 -0.32 -1.69
CA LEU A 31 -1.97 0.53 -2.06
C LEU A 31 -1.52 1.59 -3.07
N ASN A 32 -1.43 1.18 -4.32
CA ASN A 32 -1.12 2.06 -5.44
C ASN A 32 -1.97 1.70 -6.66
N ALA A 33 -2.14 2.66 -7.57
CA ALA A 33 -3.00 2.51 -8.74
C ALA A 33 -2.29 1.94 -9.97
N ASN A 34 -0.99 1.62 -9.89
CA ASN A 34 -0.23 1.12 -11.04
C ASN A 34 -0.63 -0.35 -11.31
N PRO A 35 -1.29 -0.68 -12.43
CA PRO A 35 -1.72 -2.05 -12.71
C PRO A 35 -0.56 -2.95 -13.18
N TYR A 36 0.63 -2.38 -13.43
CA TYR A 36 1.81 -3.13 -13.86
C TYR A 36 2.80 -3.40 -12.72
N ASP A 37 2.62 -2.79 -11.54
CA ASP A 37 3.44 -3.10 -10.37
C ASP A 37 3.06 -4.52 -9.86
N PRO A 38 4.03 -5.46 -9.76
CA PRO A 38 3.78 -6.80 -9.24
C PRO A 38 3.23 -6.83 -7.81
N ASN A 39 3.53 -5.78 -7.03
CA ASN A 39 3.11 -5.64 -5.64
C ASN A 39 1.78 -4.86 -5.49
N SER A 40 1.24 -4.31 -6.56
CA SER A 40 0.05 -3.46 -6.51
C SER A 40 -1.23 -4.26 -6.27
N VAL A 41 -2.08 -3.75 -5.38
CA VAL A 41 -3.46 -4.24 -5.23
C VAL A 41 -4.32 -3.89 -6.45
N SER A 42 -3.93 -2.92 -7.27
CA SER A 42 -4.62 -2.56 -8.51
C SER A 42 -4.17 -3.37 -9.72
N ASN A 43 -3.22 -4.30 -9.58
CA ASN A 43 -2.82 -5.22 -10.64
C ASN A 43 -3.75 -6.46 -10.66
N PRO A 44 -4.70 -6.56 -11.61
CA PRO A 44 -5.70 -7.64 -11.62
C PRO A 44 -5.12 -9.01 -12.01
N TYR A 45 -3.89 -9.04 -12.52
CA TYR A 45 -3.16 -10.26 -12.86
C TYR A 45 -2.06 -10.57 -11.83
N GLY A 46 -1.81 -9.66 -10.89
CA GLY A 46 -0.77 -9.77 -9.87
C GLY A 46 -1.24 -10.54 -8.64
N LYS A 47 -0.27 -10.97 -7.82
CA LYS A 47 -0.52 -11.74 -6.60
C LYS A 47 -1.42 -11.01 -5.59
N TYR A 48 -1.35 -9.69 -5.51
CA TYR A 48 -2.05 -8.91 -4.48
C TYR A 48 -3.31 -8.21 -4.97
N GLY A 49 -3.49 -8.08 -6.28
CA GLY A 49 -4.68 -7.44 -6.87
C GLY A 49 -5.64 -8.40 -7.57
N SER A 50 -5.18 -9.60 -7.96
CA SER A 50 -6.01 -10.54 -8.70
C SER A 50 -7.19 -11.08 -7.88
N PRO A 51 -8.41 -11.13 -8.44
CA PRO A 51 -9.58 -11.67 -7.75
C PRO A 51 -9.50 -13.19 -7.50
N PHE A 52 -8.50 -13.88 -8.07
CA PHE A 52 -8.30 -15.32 -7.89
C PHE A 52 -7.18 -15.65 -6.89
N SER A 53 -6.41 -14.66 -6.44
CA SER A 53 -5.29 -14.90 -5.53
C SER A 53 -5.78 -15.06 -4.09
N PRO A 54 -5.22 -16.00 -3.31
CA PRO A 54 -5.53 -16.13 -1.89
C PRO A 54 -5.04 -14.95 -1.04
N TYR A 55 -4.10 -14.14 -1.54
CA TYR A 55 -3.54 -12.97 -0.85
C TYR A 55 -4.20 -11.64 -1.25
N SER A 56 -5.16 -11.67 -2.18
CA SER A 56 -5.80 -10.46 -2.67
C SER A 56 -7.01 -10.07 -1.84
N ILE A 57 -7.09 -8.78 -1.51
CA ILE A 57 -8.29 -8.19 -0.90
C ILE A 57 -9.47 -8.10 -1.88
N HIS A 58 -9.24 -8.33 -3.17
CA HIS A 58 -10.28 -8.37 -4.20
C HIS A 58 -10.79 -9.78 -4.49
N ASN A 59 -10.30 -10.80 -3.78
CA ASN A 59 -10.82 -12.16 -3.92
C ASN A 59 -12.04 -12.36 -2.99
N PRO A 60 -13.28 -12.42 -3.52
CA PRO A 60 -14.49 -12.53 -2.69
C PRO A 60 -14.63 -13.90 -2.00
N TYR A 61 -13.84 -14.89 -2.41
CA TYR A 61 -13.76 -16.21 -1.79
C TYR A 61 -12.51 -16.38 -0.92
N GLY A 62 -11.63 -15.38 -0.90
CA GLY A 62 -10.36 -15.41 -0.19
C GLY A 62 -10.45 -14.91 1.25
N LYS A 63 -9.49 -15.32 2.08
CA LYS A 63 -9.39 -14.91 3.50
C LYS A 63 -9.41 -13.39 3.70
N TYR A 64 -8.79 -12.64 2.81
CA TYR A 64 -8.60 -11.18 2.96
C TYR A 64 -9.59 -10.31 2.17
N GLY A 65 -10.41 -10.91 1.30
CA GLY A 65 -11.37 -10.20 0.46
C GLY A 65 -12.83 -10.67 0.60
N SER A 66 -13.07 -11.82 1.22
CA SER A 66 -14.43 -12.35 1.42
C SER A 66 -15.22 -11.56 2.45
N PRO A 67 -16.50 -11.21 2.20
CA PRO A 67 -17.33 -10.50 3.18
C PRO A 67 -17.62 -11.33 4.46
N TYR A 68 -17.32 -12.62 4.44
CA TYR A 68 -17.59 -13.53 5.57
C TYR A 68 -16.35 -13.85 6.42
N SER A 69 -15.16 -13.44 5.98
CA SER A 69 -13.92 -13.75 6.70
C SER A 69 -13.63 -12.68 7.75
N PRO A 70 -13.23 -13.06 8.98
CA PRO A 70 -12.87 -12.09 10.02
C PRO A 70 -11.63 -11.25 9.66
N ASP A 71 -10.74 -11.76 8.81
CA ASP A 71 -9.50 -11.06 8.41
C ASP A 71 -9.65 -10.24 7.11
N SER A 72 -10.89 -10.06 6.63
CA SER A 72 -11.16 -9.44 5.34
C SER A 72 -11.30 -7.93 5.41
N ALA A 73 -10.78 -7.24 4.39
CA ALA A 73 -11.02 -5.81 4.20
C ALA A 73 -12.48 -5.48 3.85
N ASN A 74 -13.23 -6.45 3.31
CA ASN A 74 -14.59 -6.25 2.81
C ASN A 74 -15.67 -6.80 3.74
N ASN A 75 -15.32 -7.30 4.93
CA ASN A 75 -16.29 -7.77 5.91
C ASN A 75 -16.76 -6.59 6.79
N PRO A 76 -18.03 -6.16 6.72
CA PRO A 76 -18.52 -5.02 7.50
C PRO A 76 -18.60 -5.28 9.01
N TYR A 77 -18.48 -6.55 9.43
CA TYR A 77 -18.55 -6.97 10.82
C TYR A 77 -17.19 -7.26 11.45
N THR A 78 -16.08 -7.09 10.71
CA THR A 78 -14.75 -7.28 11.30
C THR A 78 -14.38 -6.11 12.21
N THR A 79 -13.78 -6.43 13.35
CA THR A 79 -13.15 -5.45 14.27
C THR A 79 -11.63 -5.39 14.11
N GLY A 80 -11.06 -6.24 13.25
CA GLY A 80 -9.62 -6.40 13.07
C GLY A 80 -9.29 -6.79 11.65
N GLY A 81 -9.73 -6.03 10.66
CA GLY A 81 -9.34 -6.23 9.27
C GLY A 81 -7.89 -5.82 8.98
N PRO A 82 -7.47 -5.88 7.71
CA PRO A 82 -6.13 -5.44 7.31
C PRO A 82 -5.86 -3.97 7.65
N ARG A 83 -4.62 -3.67 8.01
CA ARG A 83 -4.15 -2.32 8.35
C ARG A 83 -3.29 -1.71 7.24
N ILE A 84 -3.31 -0.39 7.17
CA ILE A 84 -2.45 0.40 6.28
C ILE A 84 -1.19 0.81 7.05
N VAL A 85 -0.02 0.54 6.47
CA VAL A 85 1.29 0.96 6.97
C VAL A 85 1.88 1.91 5.95
N VAL A 86 2.16 3.15 6.36
CA VAL A 86 2.89 4.09 5.51
C VAL A 86 4.39 3.82 5.70
N PRO A 87 5.11 3.29 4.69
CA PRO A 87 6.54 3.15 4.79
C PRO A 87 7.14 4.54 5.00
N ARG A 88 7.89 4.70 6.08
CA ARG A 88 8.54 5.96 6.43
C ARG A 88 9.58 6.25 5.33
N GLY A 89 9.23 7.15 4.41
CA GLY A 89 10.21 7.74 3.52
C GLY A 89 11.34 8.34 4.35
N SER A 90 12.56 8.30 3.83
CA SER A 90 13.78 8.89 4.37
C SER A 90 13.71 10.43 4.38
N GLY A 91 12.69 10.98 5.04
CA GLY A 91 12.37 12.40 5.17
C GLY A 91 11.43 12.57 6.36
N GLY A 92 11.92 12.20 7.54
CA GLY A 92 11.19 12.42 8.78
C GLY A 92 11.20 13.89 9.16
N THR A 93 10.08 14.59 8.98
CA THR A 93 9.72 15.63 9.94
C THR A 93 9.05 14.92 11.11
N GLY A 94 9.73 14.96 12.25
CA GLY A 94 9.21 14.38 13.48
C GLY A 94 7.95 15.12 13.92
N PHE A 95 6.92 14.37 14.30
CA PHE A 95 5.98 14.87 15.30
C PHE A 95 6.73 14.89 16.63
N SER A 96 7.47 15.97 16.90
CA SER A 96 7.85 16.29 18.27
C SER A 96 6.58 16.78 18.94
N SER A 97 5.92 15.91 19.69
CA SER A 97 4.91 16.35 20.66
C SER A 97 5.61 17.31 21.63
N PRO A 98 5.07 18.51 21.91
CA PRO A 98 5.50 19.25 23.07
C PRO A 98 5.02 18.46 24.29
N VAL A 99 5.95 17.81 24.99
CA VAL A 99 5.73 17.46 26.38
C VAL A 99 5.88 18.79 27.14
N GLU A 100 4.76 19.47 27.33
CA GLU A 100 4.67 20.51 28.36
C GLU A 100 4.60 19.80 29.71
N ARG A 101 5.54 20.13 30.59
CA ARG A 101 5.57 19.70 31.99
C ARG A 101 4.75 20.66 32.82
#